data_AF-A0A0C3S104-F1
#
_entry.id   AF-A0A0C3S104-F1
#
_cell.length_a   1.000
_cell.length_b   1.000
_cell.length_c   1.000
_cell.angle_alpha   90.00
_cell.angle_beta   90.00
_cell.angle_gamma   90.00
#
_symmetry.space_group_name_H-M   'P 1'
#
loop_
_entity.id
_entity.type
_entity.pdbx_description
1 polymer ?
#
loop_
_entity_poly.entity_id
_entity_poly.type
_entity_poly.pdbx_seq_one_letter_code
_entity_poly.pdbx_strand_id
1 'polypeptide(L)'
;MPPKPVSNRAPAQKQTKSRVKKTTARKQPLPAGERLKRLFTSLCAQIDGGHFENAIKTCDKILKIEPEDKDALQTKVFLLLQTEQYGAALSLTDSNETYVFEKGYSLYRTNQEADALKALEVTKKNKGDDDRGVLHLEAQLAYREGSYQAAFDLYTQLLDTSDPSSEEHADILTNLEAAQKHLDFIDSGHLRALDELPTSISNNLESAPPPQPPSAAATVTSAIALQETNVSKKEKSVRLKRVPKGVVLGVTPLPDPERWLKKSERSTFGTGGKRRKAGGGATQGSVESAPPAPSQGSKSAGKGKKKK
;
A
#
# COMPACT_ATOMS: atom_id res chain seq x y z
N MET A 1 -45.25 -40.50 -75.74
CA MET A 1 -44.11 -39.59 -75.47
C MET A 1 -43.25 -40.22 -74.38
N PRO A 2 -41.94 -40.46 -74.58
CA PRO A 2 -41.06 -40.98 -73.53
C PRO A 2 -40.65 -39.88 -72.52
N PRO A 3 -40.23 -40.24 -71.30
CA PRO A 3 -39.78 -39.29 -70.28
C PRO A 3 -38.38 -38.73 -70.58
N LYS A 4 -38.05 -37.57 -69.97
CA LYS A 4 -36.76 -36.89 -70.12
C LYS A 4 -35.64 -37.59 -69.31
N PRO A 5 -34.38 -37.58 -69.78
CA PRO A 5 -33.26 -38.14 -69.03
C PRO A 5 -32.90 -37.28 -67.81
N VAL A 6 -32.46 -37.93 -66.73
CA VAL A 6 -32.02 -37.27 -65.48
C VAL A 6 -30.53 -36.94 -65.56
N SER A 7 -30.17 -35.69 -65.29
CA SER A 7 -28.77 -35.23 -65.32
C SER A 7 -28.07 -35.50 -63.99
N ASN A 8 -27.20 -36.52 -63.96
CA ASN A 8 -26.36 -36.82 -62.80
C ASN A 8 -25.12 -35.92 -62.79
N ARG A 9 -25.10 -34.92 -61.90
CA ARG A 9 -23.98 -33.98 -61.76
C ARG A 9 -23.04 -34.44 -60.64
N ALA A 10 -21.83 -34.87 -60.98
CA ALA A 10 -20.85 -35.34 -60.01
C ALA A 10 -20.42 -34.24 -59.01
N PRO A 11 -20.14 -34.57 -57.73
CA PRO A 11 -19.72 -33.60 -56.73
C PRO A 11 -18.27 -33.14 -56.94
N ALA A 12 -18.06 -31.83 -57.05
CA ALA A 12 -16.73 -31.25 -57.24
C ALA A 12 -15.86 -31.38 -55.98
N GLN A 13 -14.71 -32.05 -56.11
CA GLN A 13 -13.74 -32.20 -55.02
C GLN A 13 -13.10 -30.86 -54.66
N LYS A 14 -13.38 -30.35 -53.45
CA LYS A 14 -12.72 -29.15 -52.91
C LYS A 14 -11.32 -29.49 -52.42
N GLN A 15 -10.29 -29.21 -53.23
CA GLN A 15 -8.89 -29.31 -52.80
C GLN A 15 -8.59 -28.33 -51.66
N THR A 16 -8.47 -28.83 -50.43
CA THR A 16 -8.08 -28.04 -49.25
C THR A 16 -6.58 -27.75 -49.26
N LYS A 17 -6.16 -26.63 -49.86
CA LYS A 17 -4.75 -26.19 -49.83
C LYS A 17 -4.32 -25.88 -48.39
N SER A 18 -3.56 -26.78 -47.78
CA SER A 18 -3.01 -26.66 -46.44
C SER A 18 -1.95 -25.55 -46.37
N ARG A 19 -2.37 -24.35 -45.95
CA ARG A 19 -1.47 -23.20 -45.75
C ARG A 19 -0.52 -23.45 -44.58
N VAL A 20 0.62 -24.07 -44.86
CA VAL A 20 1.74 -24.19 -43.92
C VAL A 20 2.14 -22.79 -43.45
N LYS A 21 1.95 -22.50 -42.16
CA LYS A 21 2.49 -21.28 -41.54
C LYS A 21 4.02 -21.45 -41.48
N LYS A 22 4.77 -20.71 -42.30
CA LYS A 22 6.22 -20.56 -42.10
C LYS A 22 6.44 -20.03 -40.68
N THR A 23 7.04 -20.84 -39.81
CA THR A 23 7.51 -20.39 -38.50
C THR A 23 8.61 -19.37 -38.73
N THR A 24 8.40 -18.13 -38.29
CA THR A 24 9.43 -17.09 -38.35
C THR A 24 10.62 -17.53 -37.50
N ALA A 25 11.80 -17.65 -38.12
CA ALA A 25 13.03 -17.92 -37.39
C ALA A 25 13.23 -16.84 -36.33
N ARG A 26 13.51 -17.26 -35.08
CA ARG A 26 13.84 -16.31 -34.01
C ARG A 26 15.11 -15.58 -34.42
N LYS A 27 15.03 -14.26 -34.62
CA LYS A 27 16.21 -13.42 -34.80
C LYS A 27 17.13 -13.62 -33.59
N GLN A 28 18.44 -13.74 -33.83
CA GLN A 28 19.42 -13.76 -32.74
C GLN A 28 19.24 -12.51 -31.88
N PRO A 29 19.42 -12.61 -30.55
CA PRO A 29 19.39 -11.42 -29.69
C PRO A 29 20.50 -10.45 -30.10
N LEU A 30 20.20 -9.15 -30.01
CA LEU A 30 21.17 -8.09 -30.28
C LEU A 30 22.39 -8.22 -29.34
N PRO A 31 23.59 -7.76 -29.75
CA PRO A 31 24.78 -7.72 -28.88
C PRO A 31 24.51 -7.02 -27.54
N ALA A 32 25.22 -7.43 -26.47
CA ALA A 32 24.99 -6.90 -25.13
C ALA A 32 25.05 -5.36 -25.08
N GLY A 33 26.11 -4.75 -25.63
CA GLY A 33 26.25 -3.28 -25.70
C GLY A 33 25.16 -2.56 -26.49
N GLU A 34 24.60 -3.17 -27.55
CA GLU A 34 23.46 -2.58 -28.26
C GLU A 34 22.16 -2.67 -27.45
N ARG A 35 21.99 -3.75 -26.67
CA ARG A 35 20.85 -3.91 -25.76
C ARG A 35 20.93 -2.92 -24.62
N LEU A 36 22.10 -2.75 -24.01
CA LEU A 36 22.36 -1.77 -22.95
C LEU A 36 22.05 -0.35 -23.42
N LYS A 37 22.61 0.09 -24.56
CA LYS A 37 22.31 1.42 -25.14
C LYS A 37 20.80 1.65 -25.30
N ARG A 38 20.05 0.67 -25.83
CA ARG A 38 18.58 0.77 -25.96
C ARG A 38 17.85 0.77 -24.61
N LEU A 39 18.36 0.06 -23.61
CA LEU A 39 17.79 0.07 -22.25
C LEU A 39 18.01 1.42 -21.58
N PHE A 40 19.21 2.02 -21.67
CA PHE A 40 19.48 3.37 -21.16
C PHE A 40 18.64 4.44 -21.88
N THR A 41 18.55 4.43 -23.21
CA THR A 41 17.63 5.35 -23.92
C THR A 41 16.17 5.18 -23.48
N SER A 42 15.74 3.95 -23.20
CA SER A 42 14.41 3.67 -22.65
C SER A 42 14.27 4.05 -21.17
N LEU A 43 15.37 4.12 -20.41
CA LEU A 43 15.38 4.47 -18.99
C LEU A 43 15.23 5.99 -18.84
N CYS A 44 16.02 6.80 -19.55
CA CYS A 44 15.87 8.25 -19.57
C CYS A 44 14.43 8.63 -19.94
N ALA A 45 13.93 8.14 -21.08
CA ALA A 45 12.55 8.42 -21.53
C ALA A 45 11.45 7.90 -20.58
N GLN A 46 11.76 6.99 -19.65
CA GLN A 46 10.84 6.57 -18.58
C GLN A 46 10.93 7.48 -17.35
N ILE A 47 12.09 8.05 -17.05
CA ILE A 47 12.30 9.03 -15.98
C ILE A 47 11.70 10.38 -16.40
N ASP A 48 12.02 10.87 -17.61
CA ASP A 48 11.48 12.10 -18.21
C ASP A 48 9.94 12.09 -18.29
N GLY A 49 9.35 10.90 -18.47
CA GLY A 49 7.90 10.68 -18.51
C GLY A 49 7.24 10.39 -17.15
N GLY A 50 7.98 10.43 -16.03
CA GLY A 50 7.46 10.11 -14.69
C GLY A 50 7.05 8.65 -14.49
N HIS A 51 7.46 7.75 -15.38
CA HIS A 51 7.09 6.33 -15.39
C HIS A 51 7.99 5.48 -14.48
N PHE A 52 8.19 5.92 -13.24
CA PHE A 52 9.23 5.41 -12.32
C PHE A 52 9.16 3.89 -12.08
N GLU A 53 7.97 3.31 -11.92
CA GLU A 53 7.77 1.86 -11.85
C GLU A 53 8.39 1.10 -13.03
N ASN A 54 8.29 1.65 -14.25
CA ASN A 54 8.82 1.03 -15.45
C ASN A 54 10.32 1.28 -15.60
N ALA A 55 10.81 2.44 -15.12
CA ALA A 55 12.22 2.76 -15.01
C ALA A 55 12.96 1.75 -14.08
N ILE A 56 12.42 1.47 -12.89
CA ILE A 56 12.97 0.44 -11.96
C ILE A 56 13.05 -0.93 -12.66
N LYS A 57 11.94 -1.35 -13.29
CA LYS A 57 11.88 -2.58 -14.09
C LYS A 57 12.82 -2.56 -15.29
N THR A 58 13.40 -1.42 -15.69
CA THR A 58 14.41 -1.27 -16.75
C THR A 58 15.83 -1.29 -16.17
N CYS A 59 16.09 -0.68 -15.01
CA CYS A 59 17.32 -0.90 -14.25
C CYS A 59 17.56 -2.39 -13.98
N ASP A 60 16.53 -3.14 -13.57
CA ASP A 60 16.62 -4.60 -13.39
C ASP A 60 17.04 -5.37 -14.66
N LYS A 61 16.76 -4.82 -15.86
CA LYS A 61 17.17 -5.42 -17.14
C LYS A 61 18.62 -5.06 -17.50
N ILE A 62 19.12 -3.92 -17.03
CA ILE A 62 20.51 -3.46 -17.20
C ILE A 62 21.41 -4.25 -16.24
N LEU A 63 21.06 -4.28 -14.95
CA LEU A 63 21.79 -5.02 -13.90
C LEU A 63 21.80 -6.54 -14.13
N LYS A 64 20.86 -7.07 -14.93
CA LYS A 64 20.88 -8.48 -15.39
C LYS A 64 21.84 -8.74 -16.57
N ILE A 65 22.44 -7.71 -17.14
CA ILE A 65 23.50 -7.79 -18.15
C ILE A 65 24.84 -7.41 -17.50
N GLU A 66 24.87 -6.32 -16.74
CA GLU A 66 26.05 -5.78 -16.04
C GLU A 66 25.68 -5.48 -14.56
N PRO A 67 25.88 -6.43 -13.62
CA PRO A 67 25.42 -6.29 -12.23
C PRO A 67 26.10 -5.17 -11.43
N GLU A 68 27.33 -4.83 -11.80
CA GLU A 68 28.17 -3.80 -11.14
C GLU A 68 28.04 -2.41 -11.78
N ASP A 69 27.02 -2.20 -12.64
CA ASP A 69 26.83 -0.91 -13.31
C ASP A 69 26.37 0.18 -12.33
N LYS A 70 27.28 1.13 -12.06
CA LYS A 70 27.09 2.17 -11.05
C LYS A 70 25.93 3.11 -11.37
N ASP A 71 25.73 3.42 -12.65
CA ASP A 71 24.70 4.35 -13.08
C ASP A 71 23.30 3.73 -12.90
N ALA A 72 23.10 2.47 -13.30
CA ALA A 72 21.85 1.74 -13.07
C ALA A 72 21.61 1.41 -11.59
N LEU A 73 22.66 1.19 -10.79
CA LEU A 73 22.54 1.03 -9.34
C LEU A 73 22.07 2.34 -8.67
N GLN A 74 22.78 3.45 -8.86
CA GLN A 74 22.40 4.76 -8.32
C GLN A 74 20.99 5.17 -8.78
N THR A 75 20.70 5.03 -10.08
CA THR A 75 19.38 5.33 -10.65
C THR A 75 18.30 4.46 -10.02
N LYS A 76 18.57 3.18 -9.77
CA LYS A 76 17.61 2.28 -9.10
C LYS A 76 17.39 2.68 -7.64
N VAL A 77 18.44 3.00 -6.88
CA VAL A 77 18.30 3.48 -5.49
C VAL A 77 17.43 4.74 -5.45
N PHE A 78 17.75 5.75 -6.27
CA PHE A 78 16.97 7.00 -6.36
C PHE A 78 15.49 6.74 -6.70
N LEU A 79 15.22 5.92 -7.72
CA LEU A 79 13.85 5.58 -8.10
C LEU A 79 13.07 4.81 -7.01
N LEU A 80 13.76 3.98 -6.22
CA LEU A 80 13.14 3.29 -5.08
C LEU A 80 12.81 4.27 -3.95
N LEU A 81 13.65 5.27 -3.68
CA LEU A 81 13.32 6.34 -2.73
C LEU A 81 12.14 7.20 -3.21
N GLN A 82 12.16 7.63 -4.48
CA GLN A 82 11.13 8.44 -5.12
C GLN A 82 9.76 7.74 -5.22
N THR A 83 9.74 6.41 -5.14
CA THR A 83 8.52 5.58 -5.12
C THR A 83 8.24 4.97 -3.74
N GLU A 84 8.89 5.47 -2.69
CA GLU A 84 8.72 5.10 -1.28
C GLU A 84 8.97 3.62 -0.95
N GLN A 85 9.71 2.90 -1.79
CA GLN A 85 10.03 1.48 -1.65
C GLN A 85 11.24 1.24 -0.74
N TYR A 86 11.25 1.82 0.45
CA TYR A 86 12.40 1.85 1.36
C TYR A 86 12.97 0.48 1.72
N GLY A 87 12.14 -0.55 1.92
CA GLY A 87 12.62 -1.92 2.17
C GLY A 87 13.43 -2.52 1.00
N ALA A 88 13.06 -2.17 -0.25
CA ALA A 88 13.80 -2.58 -1.43
C ALA A 88 15.05 -1.70 -1.68
N ALA A 89 15.03 -0.44 -1.24
CA ALA A 89 16.22 0.41 -1.21
C ALA A 89 17.26 -0.13 -0.20
N LEU A 90 16.85 -0.40 1.05
CA LEU A 90 17.70 -1.03 2.08
C LEU A 90 18.31 -2.35 1.59
N SER A 91 17.50 -3.22 0.97
CA SER A 91 17.98 -4.49 0.37
C SER A 91 19.06 -4.32 -0.71
N LEU A 92 19.20 -3.12 -1.29
CA LEU A 92 20.18 -2.78 -2.33
C LEU A 92 21.38 -1.98 -1.77
N THR A 93 21.17 -1.20 -0.71
CA THR A 93 22.21 -0.36 -0.08
C THR A 93 22.93 -1.04 1.10
N ASP A 94 22.34 -2.06 1.71
CA ASP A 94 22.91 -2.74 2.90
C ASP A 94 24.33 -3.28 2.71
N SER A 95 24.64 -3.72 1.48
CA SER A 95 25.94 -4.30 1.10
C SER A 95 26.90 -3.31 0.43
N ASN A 96 26.55 -2.01 0.33
CA ASN A 96 27.34 -1.04 -0.43
C ASN A 96 27.48 0.30 0.31
N GLU A 97 28.67 0.53 0.86
CA GLU A 97 29.06 1.74 1.61
C GLU A 97 29.01 3.04 0.77
N THR A 98 28.83 2.95 -0.55
CA THR A 98 28.56 4.12 -1.41
C THR A 98 27.24 4.80 -1.07
N TYR A 99 26.22 4.03 -0.65
CA TYR A 99 24.83 4.49 -0.52
C TYR A 99 24.39 4.66 0.94
N VAL A 100 25.32 5.04 1.82
CA VAL A 100 25.07 5.17 3.27
C VAL A 100 24.06 6.28 3.58
N PHE A 101 24.02 7.35 2.79
CA PHE A 101 23.01 8.40 2.94
C PHE A 101 21.61 7.89 2.61
N GLU A 102 21.45 7.22 1.46
CA GLU A 102 20.18 6.65 1.00
C GLU A 102 19.71 5.50 1.92
N LYS A 103 20.64 4.75 2.52
CA LYS A 103 20.38 3.82 3.62
C LYS A 103 19.88 4.54 4.87
N GLY A 104 20.57 5.59 5.33
CA GLY A 104 20.17 6.40 6.49
C GLY A 104 18.79 7.02 6.33
N TYR A 105 18.50 7.61 5.17
CA TYR A 105 17.17 8.13 4.84
C TYR A 105 16.10 7.01 4.82
N SER A 106 16.42 5.83 4.28
CA SER A 106 15.49 4.69 4.28
C SER A 106 15.22 4.13 5.69
N LEU A 107 16.22 4.12 6.58
CA LEU A 107 16.07 3.76 8.00
C LEU A 107 15.23 4.82 8.74
N TYR A 108 15.46 6.11 8.47
CA TYR A 108 14.64 7.20 8.98
C TYR A 108 13.17 7.05 8.55
N ARG A 109 12.90 6.84 7.25
CA ARG A 109 11.55 6.66 6.69
C ARG A 109 10.87 5.35 7.10
N THR A 110 11.59 4.41 7.74
CA THR A 110 11.05 3.14 8.26
C THR A 110 11.08 3.02 9.79
N ASN A 111 11.17 4.16 10.50
CA ASN A 111 11.14 4.22 11.97
C ASN A 111 12.23 3.39 12.66
N GLN A 112 13.47 3.53 12.17
CA GLN A 112 14.68 2.93 12.74
C GLN A 112 15.70 4.03 13.09
N GLU A 113 15.36 4.88 14.07
CA GLU A 113 16.11 6.09 14.47
C GLU A 113 17.58 5.76 14.79
N ALA A 114 17.80 4.75 15.64
CA ALA A 114 19.12 4.42 16.17
C ALA A 114 20.11 3.94 15.09
N ASP A 115 19.62 3.36 13.99
CA ASP A 115 20.47 2.95 12.86
C ASP A 115 20.55 4.04 11.78
N ALA A 116 19.52 4.87 11.62
CA ALA A 116 19.57 6.07 10.80
C ALA A 116 20.64 7.06 11.31
N LEU A 117 20.73 7.28 12.63
CA LEU A 117 21.76 8.11 13.27
C LEU A 117 23.18 7.57 13.01
N LYS A 118 23.39 6.24 13.09
CA LYS A 118 24.69 5.62 12.75
C LYS A 118 25.07 5.85 11.29
N ALA A 119 24.11 5.78 10.38
CA ALA A 119 24.33 6.05 8.96
C ALA A 119 24.57 7.55 8.68
N LEU A 120 23.88 8.45 9.37
CA LEU A 120 24.14 9.90 9.33
C LEU A 120 25.58 10.21 9.78
N GLU A 121 26.02 9.63 10.91
CA GLU A 121 27.37 9.81 11.44
C GLU A 121 28.48 9.28 10.53
N VAL A 122 28.20 8.31 9.66
CA VAL A 122 29.13 7.89 8.59
C VAL A 122 29.01 8.81 7.37
N THR A 123 27.82 9.30 7.04
CA THR A 123 27.61 10.24 5.94
C THR A 123 28.33 11.57 6.17
N LYS A 124 28.22 12.14 7.39
CA LYS A 124 28.98 13.30 7.86
C LYS A 124 30.47 13.18 7.57
N LYS A 125 31.07 12.06 7.96
CA LYS A 125 32.51 11.76 7.75
C LYS A 125 32.90 11.62 6.27
N ASN A 126 31.94 11.31 5.40
CA ASN A 126 32.16 11.12 3.95
C ASN A 126 31.87 12.37 3.11
N LYS A 127 30.97 13.27 3.55
CA LYS A 127 30.53 14.46 2.81
C LYS A 127 30.89 15.80 3.45
N GLY A 128 31.15 15.82 4.76
CA GLY A 128 31.15 17.02 5.60
C GLY A 128 29.81 17.22 6.33
N ASP A 129 29.86 17.90 7.47
CA ASP A 129 28.67 18.20 8.28
C ASP A 129 27.77 19.26 7.61
N ASP A 130 28.36 20.18 6.84
CA ASP A 130 27.67 21.23 6.07
C ASP A 130 26.99 20.72 4.77
N ASP A 131 27.00 19.41 4.47
CA ASP A 131 26.28 18.87 3.30
C ASP A 131 24.77 19.08 3.47
N ARG A 132 24.12 19.71 2.48
CA ARG A 132 22.69 20.04 2.54
C ARG A 132 21.80 18.81 2.80
N GLY A 133 22.18 17.63 2.30
CA GLY A 133 21.46 16.39 2.55
C GLY A 133 21.67 15.87 3.98
N VAL A 134 22.88 15.98 4.51
CA VAL A 134 23.22 15.68 5.92
C VAL A 134 22.40 16.57 6.86
N LEU A 135 22.44 17.90 6.68
CA LEU A 135 21.68 18.86 7.50
C LEU A 135 20.18 18.56 7.51
N HIS A 136 19.58 18.26 6.36
CA HIS A 136 18.16 17.88 6.26
C HIS A 136 17.83 16.60 7.05
N LEU A 137 18.65 15.55 6.89
CA LEU A 137 18.43 14.27 7.58
C LEU A 137 18.69 14.39 9.10
N GLU A 138 19.62 15.25 9.51
CA GLU A 138 19.90 15.54 10.91
C GLU A 138 18.77 16.33 11.56
N ALA A 139 18.27 17.40 10.94
CA ALA A 139 17.14 18.17 11.44
C ALA A 139 15.87 17.30 11.59
N GLN A 140 15.63 16.41 10.63
CA GLN A 140 14.55 15.42 10.64
C GLN A 140 14.69 14.39 11.78
N LEU A 141 15.92 13.93 12.09
CA LEU A 141 16.17 13.01 13.20
C LEU A 141 16.09 13.72 14.56
N ALA A 142 16.70 14.90 14.70
CA ALA A 142 16.64 15.72 15.92
C ALA A 142 15.20 16.08 16.29
N TYR A 143 14.37 16.46 15.31
CA TYR A 143 12.94 16.72 15.52
C TYR A 143 12.22 15.48 16.07
N ARG A 144 12.54 14.28 15.54
CA ARG A 144 11.88 13.02 15.96
C ARG A 144 12.37 12.49 17.31
N GLU A 145 13.57 12.87 17.74
CA GLU A 145 14.08 12.62 19.09
C GLU A 145 13.44 13.57 20.14
N GLY A 146 12.87 14.70 19.71
CA GLY A 146 12.40 15.78 20.58
C GLY A 146 13.47 16.84 20.89
N SER A 147 14.61 16.77 20.21
CA SER A 147 15.72 17.74 20.24
C SER A 147 15.36 18.98 19.41
N TYR A 148 14.21 19.61 19.70
CA TYR A 148 13.58 20.64 18.87
C TYR A 148 14.45 21.89 18.64
N GLN A 149 15.31 22.27 19.60
CA GLN A 149 16.23 23.40 19.43
C GLN A 149 17.24 23.10 18.31
N ALA A 150 17.90 21.95 18.35
CA ALA A 150 18.83 21.55 17.30
C ALA A 150 18.14 21.43 15.93
N ALA A 151 16.90 20.94 15.89
CA ALA A 151 16.11 20.92 14.66
C ALA A 151 15.81 22.33 14.12
N PHE A 152 15.42 23.27 15.00
CA PHE A 152 15.18 24.68 14.64
C PHE A 152 16.45 25.37 14.12
N ASP A 153 17.59 25.17 14.80
CA ASP A 153 18.89 25.73 14.43
C ASP A 153 19.33 25.22 13.04
N LEU A 154 19.24 23.90 12.80
CA LEU A 154 19.57 23.27 11.53
C LEU A 154 18.62 23.68 10.39
N TYR A 155 17.31 23.79 10.64
CA TYR A 155 16.38 24.31 9.64
C TYR A 155 16.63 25.79 9.33
N THR A 156 17.11 26.59 10.29
CA THR A 156 17.52 27.98 10.05
C THR A 156 18.74 28.04 9.13
N GLN A 157 19.78 27.22 9.37
CA GLN A 157 20.95 27.10 8.51
C GLN A 157 20.60 26.64 7.07
N LEU A 158 19.64 25.73 6.93
CA LEU A 158 19.10 25.28 5.64
C LEU A 158 18.30 26.38 4.91
N LEU A 159 17.62 27.24 5.67
CA LEU A 159 16.83 28.36 5.15
C LEU A 159 17.70 29.49 4.62
N ASP A 160 18.76 29.88 5.36
CA ASP A 160 19.73 30.92 4.97
C ASP A 160 20.40 30.66 3.61
N THR A 161 20.43 29.39 3.19
CA THR A 161 21.05 28.90 1.95
C THR A 161 20.03 28.45 0.89
N SER A 162 18.73 28.64 1.13
CA SER A 162 17.64 28.26 0.22
C SER A 162 17.19 29.39 -0.72
N ASP A 163 16.71 29.04 -1.91
CA ASP A 163 16.02 29.99 -2.81
C ASP A 163 14.57 30.20 -2.31
N PRO A 164 14.14 31.43 -1.97
CA PRO A 164 12.78 31.71 -1.50
C PRO A 164 11.64 31.38 -2.47
N SER A 165 11.95 31.07 -3.74
CA SER A 165 11.01 30.62 -4.76
C SER A 165 10.96 29.09 -4.94
N SER A 166 11.80 28.34 -4.24
CA SER A 166 11.86 26.87 -4.29
C SER A 166 10.77 26.22 -3.44
N GLU A 167 10.25 25.07 -3.89
CA GLU A 167 9.36 24.21 -3.08
C GLU A 167 10.06 23.78 -1.76
N GLU A 168 11.38 23.54 -1.82
CA GLU A 168 12.20 23.18 -0.65
C GLU A 168 12.16 24.28 0.45
N HIS A 169 12.08 25.56 0.08
CA HIS A 169 12.02 26.66 1.04
C HIS A 169 10.69 26.65 1.83
N ALA A 170 9.58 26.34 1.16
CA ALA A 170 8.28 26.18 1.82
C ALA A 170 8.24 24.97 2.76
N ASP A 171 8.88 23.86 2.36
CA ASP A 171 9.04 22.67 3.22
C ASP A 171 9.92 22.96 4.45
N ILE A 172 11.07 23.64 4.28
CA ILE A 172 11.94 24.04 5.39
C ILE A 172 11.19 24.97 6.36
N LEU A 173 10.52 26.01 5.86
CA LEU A 173 9.72 26.92 6.69
C LEU A 173 8.65 26.18 7.50
N THR A 174 7.94 25.23 6.88
CA THR A 174 6.88 24.45 7.54
C THR A 174 7.44 23.61 8.69
N ASN A 175 8.62 22.99 8.51
CA ASN A 175 9.27 22.20 9.55
C ASN A 175 9.91 23.06 10.65
N LEU A 176 10.44 24.25 10.29
CA LEU A 176 10.97 25.24 11.23
C LEU A 176 9.86 25.79 12.14
N GLU A 177 8.71 26.18 11.57
CA GLU A 177 7.55 26.66 12.33
C GLU A 177 6.99 25.57 13.25
N ALA A 178 7.04 24.29 12.83
CA ALA A 178 6.68 23.16 13.67
C ALA A 178 7.65 22.97 14.85
N ALA A 179 8.97 23.08 14.61
CA ALA A 179 9.98 23.00 15.67
C ALA A 179 9.82 24.15 16.68
N GLN A 180 9.58 25.37 16.19
CA GLN A 180 9.33 26.53 17.02
C GLN A 180 8.08 26.36 17.90
N LYS A 181 6.96 25.87 17.35
CA LYS A 181 5.73 25.60 18.13
C LYS A 181 5.95 24.58 19.25
N HIS A 182 6.84 23.61 19.06
CA HIS A 182 7.22 22.68 20.13
C HIS A 182 8.07 23.34 21.22
N LEU A 183 9.02 24.21 20.85
CA LEU A 183 9.80 25.01 21.81
C LEU A 183 8.90 25.97 22.61
N ASP A 184 8.08 26.77 21.92
CA ASP A 184 7.12 27.70 22.54
C ASP A 184 6.23 26.99 23.58
N PHE A 185 5.76 25.77 23.26
CA PHE A 185 4.96 24.94 24.16
C PHE A 185 5.74 24.47 25.39
N ILE A 186 6.96 23.96 25.19
CA ILE A 186 7.83 23.48 26.27
C ILE A 186 8.17 24.62 27.24
N ASP A 187 8.54 25.80 26.72
CA ASP A 187 9.01 26.91 27.55
C ASP A 187 7.88 27.65 28.29
N SER A 188 6.71 27.83 27.66
CA SER A 188 5.62 28.64 28.25
C SER A 188 4.21 28.26 27.83
N GLY A 189 4.01 27.71 26.64
CA GLY A 189 2.69 27.40 26.11
C GLY A 189 1.94 26.33 26.90
N HIS A 190 2.64 25.42 27.59
CA HIS A 190 2.01 24.45 28.49
C HIS A 190 1.30 25.11 29.68
N LEU A 191 1.77 26.26 30.17
CA LEU A 191 1.09 27.02 31.24
C LEU A 191 -0.17 27.70 30.71
N ARG A 192 -0.08 28.37 29.55
CA ARG A 192 -1.26 28.97 28.91
C ARG A 192 -2.32 27.94 28.53
N ALA A 193 -1.91 26.76 28.09
CA ALA A 193 -2.82 25.66 27.78
C ALA A 193 -3.57 25.14 29.03
N LEU A 194 -3.07 25.39 30.25
CA LEU A 194 -3.79 25.13 31.50
C LEU A 194 -4.72 26.30 31.88
N ASP A 195 -4.29 27.56 31.69
CA ASP A 195 -5.12 28.75 31.90
C ASP A 195 -6.36 28.79 30.97
N GLU A 196 -6.23 28.27 29.75
CA GLU A 196 -7.32 28.17 28.77
C GLU A 196 -8.31 27.02 29.06
N LEU A 197 -8.05 26.15 30.04
CA LEU A 197 -8.99 25.08 30.40
C LEU A 197 -10.24 25.66 31.10
N PRO A 198 -11.44 25.10 30.81
CA PRO A 198 -12.63 25.39 31.59
C PRO A 198 -12.38 25.19 33.09
N THR A 199 -12.82 26.14 33.91
CA THR A 199 -12.58 26.13 35.36
C THR A 199 -13.09 24.87 36.06
N SER A 200 -14.11 24.20 35.52
CA SER A 200 -14.58 22.91 36.00
C SER A 200 -13.58 21.76 35.81
N ILE A 201 -12.69 21.85 34.81
CA ILE A 201 -11.65 20.86 34.50
C ILE A 201 -10.39 21.15 35.31
N SER A 202 -9.91 22.41 35.34
CA SER A 202 -8.71 22.77 36.13
C SER A 202 -8.90 22.54 37.63
N ASN A 203 -10.06 22.91 38.21
CA ASN A 203 -10.38 22.58 39.60
C ASN A 203 -10.41 21.05 39.87
N ASN A 204 -10.79 20.22 38.90
CA ASN A 204 -10.74 18.76 39.05
C ASN A 204 -9.31 18.22 38.95
N LEU A 205 -8.45 18.80 38.11
CA LEU A 205 -7.03 18.43 38.02
C LEU A 205 -6.26 18.81 39.28
N GLU A 206 -6.49 20.00 39.82
CA GLU A 206 -5.78 20.52 41.01
C GLU A 206 -6.25 19.87 42.32
N SER A 207 -7.52 19.43 42.40
CA SER A 207 -8.05 18.68 43.54
C SER A 207 -7.97 17.15 43.41
N ALA A 208 -7.55 16.63 42.25
CA ALA A 208 -7.35 15.19 42.08
C ALA A 208 -6.17 14.73 42.97
N PRO A 209 -6.34 13.65 43.77
CA PRO A 209 -5.20 13.04 44.43
C PRO A 209 -4.21 12.52 43.36
N PRO A 210 -2.89 12.63 43.57
CA PRO A 210 -1.91 12.12 42.62
C PRO A 210 -2.17 10.64 42.34
N PRO A 211 -1.99 10.17 41.10
CA PRO A 211 -2.32 8.81 40.70
C PRO A 211 -1.54 7.83 41.58
N GLN A 212 -2.25 7.15 42.49
CA GLN A 212 -1.60 6.25 43.42
C GLN A 212 -0.89 5.14 42.64
N PRO A 213 0.36 4.80 43.01
CA PRO A 213 1.03 3.65 42.39
C PRO A 213 0.13 2.43 42.53
N PRO A 214 0.09 1.51 41.56
CA PRO A 214 -0.85 0.39 41.53
C PRO A 214 -0.61 -0.52 42.73
N SER A 215 -1.33 -0.23 43.82
CA SER A 215 -1.24 -0.99 45.06
C SER A 215 -1.67 -2.41 44.75
N ALA A 216 -0.89 -3.39 45.20
CA ALA A 216 -1.27 -4.80 45.07
C ALA A 216 -2.69 -5.05 45.65
N ALA A 217 -3.09 -4.26 46.65
CA ALA A 217 -4.43 -4.22 47.21
C ALA A 217 -5.55 -3.91 46.19
N ALA A 218 -5.32 -3.04 45.21
CA ALA A 218 -6.31 -2.65 44.19
C ALA A 218 -6.47 -3.72 43.09
N THR A 219 -5.35 -4.35 42.70
CA THR A 219 -5.37 -5.54 41.84
C THR A 219 -6.10 -6.69 42.53
N VAL A 220 -5.89 -6.87 43.86
CA VAL A 220 -6.64 -7.90 44.59
C VAL A 220 -8.07 -7.51 44.97
N THR A 221 -8.49 -6.25 45.16
CA THR A 221 -9.94 -5.97 45.37
C THR A 221 -10.76 -6.30 44.12
N SER A 222 -10.20 -6.12 42.93
CA SER A 222 -10.79 -6.61 41.67
C SER A 222 -10.82 -8.14 41.57
N ALA A 223 -9.96 -8.86 42.29
CA ALA A 223 -9.94 -10.32 42.36
C ALA A 223 -10.76 -10.90 43.55
N ILE A 224 -10.87 -10.18 44.68
CA ILE A 224 -11.55 -10.55 45.93
C ILE A 224 -13.08 -10.45 45.79
N ALA A 225 -13.57 -9.81 44.71
CA ALA A 225 -14.93 -10.01 44.21
C ALA A 225 -15.24 -11.49 43.90
N LEU A 226 -14.22 -12.36 43.78
CA LEU A 226 -14.34 -13.81 43.83
C LEU A 226 -13.79 -14.34 45.18
N GLN A 227 -14.59 -14.23 46.24
CA GLN A 227 -14.29 -14.90 47.50
C GLN A 227 -14.12 -16.42 47.31
N GLU A 228 -12.98 -16.94 47.76
CA GLU A 228 -12.72 -18.38 47.85
C GLU A 228 -13.63 -19.04 48.90
N THR A 229 -14.87 -19.38 48.50
CA THR A 229 -15.70 -20.30 49.27
C THR A 229 -15.17 -21.73 49.11
N ASN A 230 -14.13 -22.05 49.89
CA ASN A 230 -13.53 -23.38 50.02
C ASN A 230 -14.54 -24.37 50.61
N VAL A 231 -15.42 -24.83 49.72
CA VAL A 231 -16.41 -25.88 49.95
C VAL A 231 -16.16 -26.90 48.87
N SER A 232 -15.86 -28.14 49.28
CA SER A 232 -15.54 -29.29 48.44
C SER A 232 -16.73 -29.74 47.58
N LYS A 233 -17.03 -28.93 46.55
CA LYS A 233 -18.13 -29.12 45.60
C LYS A 233 -17.75 -30.21 44.60
N LYS A 234 -18.29 -31.42 44.80
CA LYS A 234 -18.28 -32.51 43.80
C LYS A 234 -18.66 -31.97 42.42
N GLU A 235 -17.92 -32.36 41.39
CA GLU A 235 -18.14 -31.94 40.01
C GLU A 235 -19.59 -32.22 39.57
N LYS A 236 -20.32 -31.17 39.21
CA LYS A 236 -21.67 -31.30 38.67
C LYS A 236 -21.58 -31.56 37.17
N SER A 237 -21.77 -32.82 36.79
CA SER A 237 -21.80 -33.24 35.38
C SER A 237 -22.73 -32.35 34.54
N VAL A 238 -22.17 -31.73 33.50
CA VAL A 238 -22.91 -30.82 32.63
C VAL A 238 -23.99 -31.61 31.88
N ARG A 239 -25.24 -31.13 31.92
CA ARG A 239 -26.38 -31.81 31.31
C ARG A 239 -26.23 -31.86 29.78
N LEU A 240 -25.92 -33.04 29.25
CA LEU A 240 -25.72 -33.37 27.82
C LEU A 240 -26.85 -32.99 26.85
N LYS A 241 -27.96 -32.38 27.32
CA LYS A 241 -29.11 -31.96 26.50
C LYS A 241 -28.89 -30.67 25.68
N ARG A 242 -27.73 -30.00 25.78
CA ARG A 242 -27.40 -28.79 25.01
C ARG A 242 -26.08 -28.88 24.23
N VAL A 243 -25.62 -30.10 23.91
CA VAL A 243 -24.46 -30.32 23.02
C VAL A 243 -24.95 -31.01 21.74
N PRO A 244 -24.76 -30.44 20.54
CA PRO A 244 -25.11 -31.10 19.29
C PRO A 244 -24.37 -32.43 19.11
N LYS A 245 -25.05 -33.43 18.51
CA LYS A 245 -24.48 -34.75 18.24
C LYS A 245 -23.20 -34.61 17.39
N GLY A 246 -22.05 -34.98 17.95
CA GLY A 246 -20.75 -34.92 17.29
C GLY A 246 -19.72 -34.00 17.95
N VAL A 247 -20.09 -33.16 18.93
CA VAL A 247 -19.14 -32.30 19.65
C VAL A 247 -18.70 -32.94 20.96
N VAL A 248 -17.39 -33.22 21.09
CA VAL A 248 -16.74 -33.67 22.32
C VAL A 248 -15.75 -32.59 22.77
N LEU A 249 -16.01 -31.99 23.93
CA LEU A 249 -15.20 -30.91 24.48
C LEU A 249 -13.76 -31.40 24.74
N GLY A 250 -12.78 -30.63 24.28
CA GLY A 250 -11.35 -30.95 24.38
C GLY A 250 -10.77 -31.77 23.23
N VAL A 251 -11.58 -32.32 22.31
CA VAL A 251 -11.09 -33.17 21.19
C VAL A 251 -11.61 -32.73 19.81
N THR A 252 -12.68 -31.94 19.73
CA THR A 252 -13.05 -31.31 18.45
C THR A 252 -12.05 -30.21 18.05
N PRO A 253 -11.52 -30.21 16.81
CA PRO A 253 -10.77 -29.07 16.29
C PRO A 253 -11.67 -27.82 16.18
N LEU A 254 -11.05 -26.65 16.07
CA LEU A 254 -11.76 -25.39 15.85
C LEU A 254 -12.64 -25.48 14.59
N PRO A 255 -13.83 -24.85 14.59
CA PRO A 255 -14.70 -24.86 13.42
C PRO A 255 -13.99 -24.22 12.22
N ASP A 256 -14.15 -24.85 11.06
CA ASP A 256 -13.55 -24.47 9.76
C ASP A 256 -13.32 -22.96 9.60
N PRO A 257 -12.06 -22.49 9.46
CA PRO A 257 -11.73 -21.07 9.32
C PRO A 257 -12.23 -20.46 8.00
N GLU A 258 -12.71 -21.26 7.03
CA GLU A 258 -13.40 -20.76 5.84
C GLU A 258 -14.92 -20.64 6.03
N ARG A 259 -15.47 -21.01 7.20
CA ARG A 259 -16.92 -21.07 7.43
C ARG A 259 -17.64 -19.73 7.24
N TRP A 260 -16.94 -18.61 7.44
CA TRP A 260 -17.42 -17.23 7.20
C TRP A 260 -17.23 -16.69 5.78
N LEU A 261 -16.38 -17.29 4.92
CA LEU A 261 -16.16 -16.84 3.54
C LEU A 261 -17.40 -17.08 2.66
N LYS A 262 -17.60 -16.29 1.60
CA LYS A 262 -18.71 -16.56 0.65
C LYS A 262 -18.48 -17.90 -0.04
N LYS A 263 -19.55 -18.52 -0.54
CA LYS A 263 -19.51 -19.91 -1.03
C LYS A 263 -18.56 -20.13 -2.22
N SER A 264 -18.20 -19.07 -2.93
CA SER A 264 -17.23 -19.02 -4.04
C SER A 264 -15.78 -18.73 -3.63
N GLU A 265 -15.55 -18.31 -2.39
CA GLU A 265 -14.25 -17.84 -1.85
C GLU A 265 -13.55 -18.93 -1.01
N ARG A 266 -14.15 -20.12 -0.90
CA ARG A 266 -13.67 -21.26 -0.09
C ARG A 266 -12.78 -22.18 -0.92
N SER A 267 -11.71 -22.74 -0.35
CA SER A 267 -10.90 -23.78 -0.99
C SER A 267 -11.73 -25.03 -1.36
N THR A 268 -12.76 -25.32 -0.58
CA THR A 268 -13.74 -26.39 -0.85
C THR A 268 -14.71 -26.08 -2.01
N PHE A 269 -14.69 -24.87 -2.60
CA PHE A 269 -15.40 -24.55 -3.83
C PHE A 269 -14.68 -25.15 -5.04
N GLY A 270 -14.73 -26.48 -5.14
CA GLY A 270 -14.10 -27.24 -6.22
C GLY A 270 -14.51 -26.72 -7.60
N THR A 271 -13.51 -26.48 -8.45
CA THR A 271 -13.67 -25.99 -9.82
C THR A 271 -14.32 -27.04 -10.71
N GLY A 272 -15.64 -27.17 -10.59
CA GLY A 272 -16.49 -28.10 -11.37
C GLY A 272 -16.14 -28.03 -12.86
N GLY A 273 -15.53 -29.10 -13.37
CA GLY A 273 -14.69 -29.03 -14.56
C GLY A 273 -15.41 -28.57 -15.82
N LYS A 274 -14.72 -27.74 -16.62
CA LYS A 274 -15.13 -27.27 -17.96
C LYS A 274 -15.86 -28.36 -18.76
N ARG A 275 -17.18 -28.24 -18.98
CA ARG A 275 -17.87 -29.00 -20.03
C ARG A 275 -19.08 -28.27 -20.64
N ARG A 276 -18.94 -28.01 -21.95
CA ARG A 276 -20.00 -27.83 -22.98
C ARG A 276 -20.94 -26.61 -22.87
N LYS A 277 -20.59 -25.60 -23.66
CA LYS A 277 -21.51 -24.79 -24.48
C LYS A 277 -22.61 -25.65 -25.14
N ALA A 278 -23.88 -25.50 -24.73
CA ALA A 278 -25.09 -25.72 -25.55
C ALA A 278 -26.41 -25.34 -24.82
N GLY A 279 -27.22 -24.48 -25.45
CA GLY A 279 -28.70 -24.59 -25.56
C GLY A 279 -29.64 -24.41 -24.35
N GLY A 280 -30.49 -23.37 -24.43
CA GLY A 280 -31.96 -23.50 -24.25
C GLY A 280 -32.58 -23.27 -22.86
N GLY A 281 -33.70 -22.53 -22.81
CA GLY A 281 -34.46 -22.15 -21.60
C GLY A 281 -34.23 -20.67 -21.22
N ALA A 282 -35.13 -19.70 -21.42
CA ALA A 282 -36.61 -19.64 -21.43
C ALA A 282 -37.24 -20.08 -20.10
N THR A 283 -38.16 -19.34 -19.45
CA THR A 283 -38.73 -17.97 -19.63
C THR A 283 -39.53 -17.61 -18.36
N GLN A 284 -40.12 -16.39 -18.30
CA GLN A 284 -41.00 -15.84 -17.25
C GLN A 284 -40.28 -15.21 -16.04
N GLY A 285 -40.82 -14.16 -15.40
CA GLY A 285 -42.10 -13.47 -15.66
C GLY A 285 -41.95 -11.96 -15.94
N SER A 286 -42.97 -11.38 -16.59
CA SER A 286 -43.19 -9.93 -16.70
C SER A 286 -44.67 -9.67 -16.46
N VAL A 287 -45.00 -8.59 -15.74
CA VAL A 287 -46.37 -8.10 -15.54
C VAL A 287 -46.36 -6.57 -15.49
N GLU A 288 -47.17 -5.92 -16.31
CA GLU A 288 -47.43 -4.49 -16.29
C GLU A 288 -48.84 -4.23 -16.86
N SER A 289 -49.66 -3.46 -16.16
CA SER A 289 -50.91 -2.83 -16.66
C SER A 289 -51.43 -1.81 -15.63
N ALA A 290 -51.98 -0.70 -16.10
CA ALA A 290 -52.50 0.44 -15.35
C ALA A 290 -53.73 1.02 -16.13
N PRO A 291 -54.22 2.27 -15.93
CA PRO A 291 -54.16 3.23 -14.81
C PRO A 291 -55.61 3.59 -14.33
N PRO A 292 -55.90 4.79 -13.77
CA PRO A 292 -56.17 5.98 -14.60
C PRO A 292 -55.60 7.32 -14.06
N ALA A 293 -55.75 8.40 -14.85
CA ALA A 293 -55.32 9.79 -14.57
C ALA A 293 -56.56 10.74 -14.52
N PRO A 294 -56.59 12.06 -14.90
CA PRO A 294 -55.67 12.96 -15.64
C PRO A 294 -54.89 13.91 -14.69
N SER A 295 -54.33 15.10 -15.00
CA SER A 295 -54.22 15.99 -16.19
C SER A 295 -52.96 16.89 -16.05
N GLN A 296 -52.49 17.74 -16.98
CA GLN A 296 -52.89 18.05 -18.37
C GLN A 296 -51.79 17.54 -19.36
N GLY A 297 -51.06 18.24 -20.26
CA GLY A 297 -51.08 19.61 -20.83
C GLY A 297 -49.67 20.27 -20.86
N SER A 298 -49.17 20.87 -21.96
CA SER A 298 -49.57 20.77 -23.38
C SER A 298 -48.40 21.10 -24.34
N LYS A 299 -48.38 20.47 -25.54
CA LYS A 299 -47.92 20.96 -26.88
C LYS A 299 -46.53 21.66 -27.05
N SER A 300 -45.78 21.54 -28.17
CA SER A 300 -45.97 20.78 -29.43
C SER A 300 -44.71 20.71 -30.34
N ALA A 301 -44.51 19.54 -30.96
CA ALA A 301 -44.12 19.27 -32.37
C ALA A 301 -42.89 19.92 -33.05
N GLY A 302 -42.07 19.07 -33.72
CA GLY A 302 -41.11 19.46 -34.77
C GLY A 302 -40.37 18.27 -35.39
N LYS A 303 -40.67 17.89 -36.64
CA LYS A 303 -40.04 16.75 -37.35
C LYS A 303 -38.88 17.21 -38.25
N GLY A 304 -37.76 16.48 -38.25
CA GLY A 304 -36.70 16.53 -39.26
C GLY A 304 -36.08 15.14 -39.48
N LYS A 305 -35.76 14.76 -40.72
CA LYS A 305 -35.37 13.36 -41.05
C LYS A 305 -34.35 13.28 -42.19
N LYS A 306 -33.20 12.63 -41.91
CA LYS A 306 -32.17 12.07 -42.82
C LYS A 306 -31.95 12.73 -44.20
N LYS A 307 -30.70 13.18 -44.47
CA LYS A 307 -29.80 12.62 -45.52
C LYS A 307 -28.56 13.52 -45.76
N LYS A 308 -27.38 13.07 -45.31
CA LYS A 308 -26.41 12.42 -46.21
C LYS A 308 -25.55 11.44 -45.41
#